data_AF-I5BQW9-F1
#
_entry.id   AF-I5BQW9-F1
#
_cell.length_a   1.000
_cell.length_b   1.000
_cell.length_c   1.000
_cell.angle_alpha   90.00
_cell.angle_beta   90.00
_cell.angle_gamma   90.00
#
_symmetry.space_group_name_H-M   'P 1'
#
loop_
_entity.id
_entity.type
_entity.pdbx_description
1 polymer ?
#
loop_
_entity_poly.entity_id
_entity_poly.type
_entity_poly.pdbx_seq_one_letter_code
_entity_poly.pdbx_strand_id
1 'polypeptide(L)'
;MSIVTDTRLAGGAAAALFGLSALLAGTAAQAQDCVNRGQLDVMYCDANEDLVADTPSDPSKLSNPDTLVFAYTPVEDPAIYEDIWEPSSSIWKR
;
A
#
# COMPACT_ATOMS: atom_id res chain seq x y z
N MET A 1 65.74 -11.09 -13.10
CA MET A 1 64.55 -11.53 -12.33
C MET A 1 63.55 -10.38 -12.36
N SER A 2 62.69 -10.33 -13.37
CA SER A 2 61.65 -9.29 -13.48
C SER A 2 60.30 -9.98 -13.41
N ILE A 3 59.62 -9.79 -12.28
CA ILE A 3 58.23 -10.20 -12.08
C ILE A 3 57.37 -9.28 -12.93
N VAL A 4 56.71 -9.87 -13.93
CA VAL A 4 55.59 -9.25 -14.64
C VAL A 4 54.37 -9.48 -13.74
N THR A 5 53.86 -8.43 -13.12
CA THR A 5 52.66 -8.51 -12.28
C THR A 5 51.43 -8.40 -13.18
N ASP A 6 50.71 -9.51 -13.36
CA ASP A 6 49.49 -9.59 -14.17
C ASP A 6 48.34 -8.78 -13.56
N THR A 7 48.12 -7.57 -14.08
CA THR A 7 47.04 -6.65 -13.71
C THR A 7 45.63 -7.12 -14.14
N ARG A 8 45.51 -8.32 -14.72
CA ARG A 8 44.28 -8.79 -15.40
C ARG A 8 43.26 -9.43 -14.44
N LEU A 9 43.67 -9.94 -13.27
CA LEU A 9 42.75 -10.59 -12.31
C LEU A 9 41.97 -9.61 -11.41
N ALA A 10 42.45 -8.37 -11.23
CA ALA A 10 41.81 -7.40 -10.33
C ALA A 10 40.53 -6.78 -10.91
N GLY A 11 40.39 -6.73 -12.24
CA GLY A 11 39.24 -6.09 -12.90
C GLY A 11 37.92 -6.87 -12.77
N GLY A 12 37.98 -8.21 -12.74
CA GLY A 12 36.78 -9.06 -12.72
C GLY A 12 36.06 -9.07 -11.36
N ALA A 13 36.80 -9.08 -10.25
CA ALA A 13 36.24 -9.05 -8.90
C ALA A 13 35.58 -7.69 -8.58
N ALA A 14 36.19 -6.59 -9.03
CA ALA A 14 35.61 -5.26 -8.88
C ALA A 14 34.30 -5.11 -9.67
N ALA A 15 34.26 -5.58 -10.92
CA ALA A 15 33.05 -5.52 -11.74
C ALA A 15 31.87 -6.35 -11.18
N ALA A 16 32.16 -7.53 -10.60
CA ALA A 16 31.15 -8.38 -9.98
C ALA A 16 30.56 -7.76 -8.69
N LEU A 17 31.40 -7.11 -7.86
CA LEU A 17 30.95 -6.40 -6.65
C LEU A 17 30.14 -5.15 -6.99
N PHE A 18 30.52 -4.40 -8.03
CA PHE A 18 29.73 -3.28 -8.54
C PHE A 18 28.39 -3.72 -9.12
N GLY A 19 28.36 -4.81 -9.89
CA GLY A 19 27.13 -5.37 -10.46
C GLY A 19 26.15 -5.88 -9.41
N LEU A 20 26.64 -6.56 -8.36
CA LEU A 20 25.82 -7.04 -7.26
C LEU A 20 25.25 -5.88 -6.41
N SER A 21 26.04 -4.82 -6.18
CA SER A 21 25.59 -3.62 -5.47
C SER A 21 24.50 -2.86 -6.24
N ALA A 22 24.57 -2.82 -7.57
CA ALA A 22 23.54 -2.20 -8.42
C ALA A 22 22.21 -2.99 -8.41
N LEU A 23 22.26 -4.32 -8.29
CA LEU A 23 21.07 -5.17 -8.19
C LEU A 23 20.33 -5.01 -6.85
N LEU A 24 21.06 -4.82 -5.74
CA LEU A 24 20.44 -4.55 -4.43
C LEU A 24 19.88 -3.12 -4.30
N ALA A 25 20.37 -2.16 -5.08
CA ALA A 25 19.84 -0.79 -5.09
C ALA A 25 18.49 -0.65 -5.82
N GLY A 26 18.12 -1.63 -6.66
CA GLY A 26 16.91 -1.59 -7.49
C GLY A 26 15.62 -2.05 -6.79
N THR A 27 15.67 -2.55 -5.55
CA THR A 27 14.49 -3.08 -4.84
C THR A 27 13.83 -2.08 -3.88
N ALA A 28 14.06 -0.77 -4.06
CA ALA A 28 13.34 0.24 -3.29
C ALA A 28 11.87 0.27 -3.77
N ALA A 29 10.99 -0.42 -3.02
CA ALA A 29 9.56 -0.26 -3.15
C ALA A 29 9.21 1.22 -2.86
N GLN A 30 8.73 1.93 -3.88
CA GLN A 30 8.30 3.32 -3.77
C GLN A 30 6.97 3.35 -3.00
N ALA A 31 7.03 3.47 -1.68
CA ALA A 31 5.87 3.85 -0.88
C ALA A 31 5.40 5.25 -1.32
N GLN A 32 4.08 5.50 -1.33
CA GLN A 32 3.56 6.84 -1.57
C GLN A 32 4.12 7.80 -0.51
N ASP A 33 4.69 8.91 -0.97
CA ASP A 33 5.21 9.97 -0.11
C ASP A 33 4.00 10.61 0.59
N CYS A 34 3.83 10.32 1.89
CA CYS A 34 2.64 10.68 2.65
C CYS A 34 2.99 11.70 3.72
N VAL A 35 2.54 12.94 3.52
CA VAL A 35 2.83 14.09 4.40
C VAL A 35 2.13 13.94 5.76
N ASN A 36 0.90 13.46 5.76
CA ASN A 36 0.10 13.21 6.96
C ASN A 36 -0.80 11.98 6.75
N ARG A 37 -0.92 11.13 7.77
CA ARG A 37 -1.78 9.93 7.76
C ARG A 37 -3.04 10.06 8.62
N GLY A 38 -3.10 11.07 9.48
CA GLY A 38 -4.16 11.22 10.47
C GLY A 38 -4.32 9.97 11.33
N GLN A 39 -5.56 9.48 11.42
CA GLN A 39 -5.95 8.25 12.13
C GLN A 39 -6.14 7.05 11.19
N LEU A 40 -5.85 7.21 9.90
CA LEU A 40 -6.04 6.14 8.92
C LEU A 40 -4.98 5.04 9.07
N ASP A 41 -5.27 3.87 8.49
CA ASP A 41 -4.34 2.75 8.46
C ASP A 41 -3.02 3.10 7.74
N VAL A 42 -1.94 2.38 8.03
CA VAL A 42 -0.60 2.57 7.44
C VAL A 42 -0.59 2.52 5.91
N MET A 43 -1.58 1.89 5.27
CA MET A 43 -1.69 1.89 3.82
C MET A 43 -2.29 3.17 3.22
N TYR A 44 -2.92 4.04 4.02
CA TYR A 44 -3.63 5.24 3.56
C TYR A 44 -2.91 6.52 3.96
N CYS A 45 -3.19 7.57 3.19
CA CYS A 45 -2.71 8.93 3.42
C CYS A 45 -3.91 9.87 3.52
N ASP A 46 -3.79 10.89 4.38
CA ASP A 46 -4.79 11.93 4.64
C ASP A 46 -4.05 13.26 4.75
N ALA A 47 -3.65 13.81 3.60
CA ALA A 47 -2.83 15.00 3.52
C ALA A 47 -3.61 16.29 3.79
N ASN A 48 -4.94 16.26 3.63
CA ASN A 48 -5.83 17.40 3.86
C ASN A 48 -6.50 17.38 5.26
N GLU A 49 -6.24 16.35 6.05
CA GLU A 49 -6.70 16.17 7.44
C GLU A 49 -8.23 16.09 7.58
N ASP A 50 -8.91 15.48 6.60
CA ASP A 50 -10.36 15.35 6.58
C ASP A 50 -10.87 13.94 6.99
N LEU A 51 -9.96 13.05 7.39
CA LEU A 51 -10.20 11.65 7.74
C LEU A 51 -10.75 10.80 6.58
N VAL A 52 -10.46 11.20 5.34
CA VAL A 52 -10.73 10.43 4.12
C VAL A 52 -9.41 10.08 3.44
N ALA A 53 -9.30 8.87 2.93
CA ALA A 53 -8.09 8.45 2.22
C ALA A 53 -7.98 9.19 0.87
N ASP A 54 -6.83 9.83 0.66
CA ASP A 54 -6.52 10.52 -0.59
C ASP A 54 -6.35 9.55 -1.77
N THR A 55 -6.85 9.95 -2.94
CA THR A 55 -6.63 9.23 -4.19
C THR A 55 -5.18 9.33 -4.68
N PRO A 56 -4.65 8.32 -5.38
CA PRO A 56 -3.32 8.40 -5.99
C PRO A 56 -3.15 9.62 -6.91
N SER A 57 -2.02 10.33 -6.77
CA SER A 57 -1.67 11.48 -7.62
C SER A 57 -1.23 11.08 -9.04
N ASP A 58 -0.72 9.86 -9.20
CA ASP A 58 -0.35 9.28 -10.48
C ASP A 58 -1.61 8.72 -11.18
N PRO A 59 -2.05 9.30 -12.31
CA PRO A 59 -3.26 8.86 -13.00
C PRO A 59 -3.18 7.42 -13.50
N SER A 60 -1.98 6.88 -13.74
CA SER A 60 -1.81 5.49 -14.20
C SER A 60 -2.18 4.46 -13.13
N LYS A 61 -2.25 4.88 -11.86
CA LYS A 61 -2.69 4.04 -10.73
C LYS A 61 -4.21 4.08 -10.53
N LEU A 62 -4.91 5.00 -11.22
CA LEU A 62 -6.37 5.09 -11.17
C LEU A 62 -6.97 4.13 -12.20
N SER A 63 -7.95 3.33 -11.76
CA SER A 63 -8.72 2.45 -12.63
C SER A 63 -10.10 3.06 -12.88
N ASN A 64 -10.46 3.24 -14.15
CA ASN A 64 -11.77 3.76 -14.56
C ASN A 64 -12.47 2.76 -15.51
N PRO A 65 -13.19 1.76 -14.98
CA PRO A 65 -13.91 0.79 -15.80
C PRO A 65 -15.21 1.38 -16.38
N ASP A 66 -15.57 0.98 -17.61
CA ASP A 66 -16.83 1.44 -18.26
C ASP A 66 -18.09 0.92 -17.57
N THR A 67 -18.01 -0.23 -16.89
CA THR A 67 -19.14 -0.86 -16.18
C THR A 67 -18.71 -1.24 -14.78
N LEU A 68 -19.48 -0.79 -13.80
CA LEU A 68 -19.32 -1.19 -12.41
C LEU A 68 -20.25 -2.37 -12.11
N VAL A 69 -19.68 -3.51 -11.72
CA VAL A 69 -20.42 -4.71 -11.33
C VAL A 69 -20.50 -4.76 -9.82
N PHE A 70 -21.72 -4.66 -9.29
CA PHE A 70 -21.99 -4.79 -7.86
C PHE A 70 -22.80 -6.05 -7.61
N ALA A 71 -22.42 -6.83 -6.59
CA ALA A 71 -23.22 -7.92 -6.07
C ALA A 71 -23.72 -7.50 -4.68
N TYR A 72 -25.05 -7.55 -4.49
CA TYR A 72 -25.67 -7.38 -3.19
C TYR A 72 -26.09 -8.75 -2.67
N THR A 73 -25.52 -9.17 -1.54
CA THR A 73 -26.00 -10.33 -0.80
C THR A 73 -27.18 -9.87 0.07
N PRO A 74 -28.41 -10.32 -0.18
CA PRO A 74 -29.55 -9.91 0.62
C PRO A 74 -29.38 -10.35 2.06
N VAL A 75 -29.82 -9.48 2.98
CA VAL A 75 -29.99 -9.82 4.38
C VAL A 75 -31.21 -10.74 4.48
N GLU A 76 -31.02 -11.97 4.97
CA GLU A 76 -32.03 -13.03 4.88
C GLU A 76 -33.32 -12.80 5.69
N ASP A 77 -33.32 -11.89 6.67
CA ASP A 77 -34.56 -11.41 7.29
C ASP A 77 -34.34 -10.07 8.03
N PRO A 78 -34.95 -8.96 7.59
CA PRO A 78 -34.89 -7.69 8.32
C PRO A 78 -35.43 -7.77 9.75
N ALA A 79 -36.41 -8.65 10.03
CA ALA A 79 -37.07 -8.74 11.32
C ALA A 79 -36.15 -9.30 12.42
N ILE A 80 -35.11 -10.07 12.06
CA ILE A 80 -34.13 -10.60 13.03
C ILE A 80 -33.27 -9.48 13.62
N TYR A 81 -33.11 -8.36 12.91
CA TYR A 81 -32.26 -7.24 13.33
C TYR A 81 -33.04 -6.06 13.92
N GLU A 82 -34.38 -6.10 13.91
CA GLU A 82 -35.22 -4.99 14.40
C GLU A 82 -34.88 -4.60 15.85
N ASP A 83 -34.67 -5.59 16.70
CA ASP A 83 -34.33 -5.42 18.12
C ASP A 83 -32.99 -4.69 18.36
N ILE A 84 -32.05 -4.76 17.39
CA ILE A 84 -30.73 -4.12 17.50
C ILE A 84 -30.83 -2.62 17.18
N TRP A 85 -31.80 -2.23 16.37
CA TRP A 85 -32.04 -0.83 15.99
C TRP A 85 -33.03 -0.13 16.91
N GLU A 86 -33.56 -0.83 17.93
CA GLU A 86 -34.37 -0.18 18.95
C GLU A 86 -33.58 0.94 19.66
N PRO A 87 -34.22 2.08 19.96
CA PRO A 87 -33.59 3.14 20.73
C PRO A 87 -33.08 2.57 22.06
N SER A 88 -31.80 2.74 22.39
CA SER A 88 -31.16 2.19 23.59
C SER A 88 -31.91 2.46 24.91
N SER A 89 -32.76 3.49 24.96
CA SER A 89 -33.69 3.78 26.05
C SER A 89 -34.82 2.75 26.28
N SER A 90 -35.16 1.89 25.30
CA SER A 90 -36.16 0.82 25.44
C SER A 90 -35.58 -0.41 26.17
N ILE A 91 -34.30 -0.73 25.94
CA ILE A 91 -33.58 -1.85 26.56
C ILE A 91 -33.50 -1.73 28.09
N TRP A 92 -33.34 -0.51 28.63
CA TRP A 92 -33.22 -0.27 30.08
C TRP A 92 -34.55 -0.16 30.83
N LYS A 93 -35.69 -0.36 30.15
CA LYS A 93 -37.03 -0.28 30.74
C LYS A 93 -37.67 -1.65 31.03
N ARG A 94 -36.95 -2.74 30.78
CA ARG A 94 -37.37 -4.12 31.09
C ARG A 94 -36.89 -4.58 32.45
#